data_AF-A0A1X0RJ29-F1
#
_entry.id   AF-A0A1X0RJ29-F1
#
_cell.length_a   1.000
_cell.length_b   1.000
_cell.length_c   1.000
_cell.angle_alpha   90.00
_cell.angle_beta   90.00
_cell.angle_gamma   90.00
#
_symmetry.space_group_name_H-M   'P 1'
#
loop_
_entity.id
_entity.type
_entity.pdbx_description
1 polymer ?
#
loop_
_entity_poly.entity_id
_entity_poly.type
_entity_poly.pdbx_seq_one_letter_code
_entity_poly.pdbx_strand_id
1 'polypeptide(L)'
;MAANIGRMSSDTRETRKRMIAAEEINGLSLEDMVQKVYIDEEVCYIVKPFTTEVVYDISTEQGIMTTCNCIDFQLNRHDYKHMHLVYRFDKSCVFYSQGRLSRL
;
A
#
# COMPACT_ATOMS: atom_id res chain seq x y z
N MET A 1 -18.58 37.66 -15.07
CA MET A 1 -17.35 36.93 -14.72
C MET A 1 -17.49 35.51 -15.24
N ALA A 2 -16.77 35.16 -16.30
CA ALA A 2 -16.79 33.81 -16.84
C ALA A 2 -15.83 32.94 -16.02
N ALA A 3 -16.34 31.88 -15.40
CA ALA A 3 -15.53 30.89 -14.71
C ALA A 3 -14.52 30.31 -15.71
N ASN A 4 -13.23 30.44 -15.39
CA ASN A 4 -12.13 29.81 -16.10
C ASN A 4 -12.19 28.29 -15.87
N ILE A 5 -13.14 27.61 -16.51
CA ILE A 5 -13.14 26.15 -16.61
C ILE A 5 -11.96 25.81 -17.55
N GLY A 6 -10.79 25.67 -16.93
CA GLY A 6 -9.53 25.36 -17.59
C GLY A 6 -9.69 24.09 -18.42
N ARG A 7 -9.83 24.27 -19.73
CA ARG A 7 -10.01 23.18 -20.68
C ARG A 7 -8.70 22.40 -20.76
N MET A 8 -8.64 21.21 -20.15
CA MET A 8 -7.51 20.28 -20.34
C MET A 8 -7.36 19.95 -21.83
N SER A 9 -6.11 19.89 -22.30
CA SER A 9 -5.81 19.44 -23.66
C SER A 9 -6.24 17.99 -23.84
N SER A 10 -6.51 17.58 -25.08
CA SER A 10 -6.83 16.19 -25.42
C SER A 10 -5.75 15.23 -24.93
N ASP A 11 -4.49 15.59 -25.07
CA ASP A 11 -3.34 14.80 -24.62
C ASP A 11 -3.32 14.61 -23.11
N THR A 12 -3.51 15.68 -22.33
CA THR A 12 -3.57 15.59 -20.86
C THR A 12 -4.79 14.78 -20.41
N ARG A 13 -5.92 14.88 -21.12
CA ARG A 13 -7.12 14.08 -20.85
C ARG A 13 -6.87 12.60 -21.12
N GLU A 14 -6.25 12.23 -22.24
CA GLU A 14 -5.94 10.84 -22.58
C GLU A 14 -4.90 10.24 -21.63
N THR A 15 -3.86 11.01 -21.28
CA THR A 15 -2.87 10.61 -20.27
C THR A 15 -3.55 10.33 -18.93
N ARG A 16 -4.44 11.22 -18.47
CA ARG A 16 -5.18 11.03 -17.22
C ARG A 16 -6.07 9.79 -17.25
N LYS A 17 -6.74 9.49 -18.38
CA LYS A 17 -7.53 8.25 -18.51
C LYS A 17 -6.67 7.00 -18.36
N ARG A 18 -5.49 6.97 -19.00
CA ARG A 18 -4.54 5.85 -18.88
C ARG A 18 -4.04 5.67 -17.46
N MET A 19 -3.75 6.78 -16.76
CA MET A 19 -3.35 6.74 -15.35
C MET A 19 -4.45 6.15 -14.48
N ILE A 20 -5.70 6.60 -14.63
CA ILE A 20 -6.85 6.06 -13.86
C ILE A 20 -7.04 4.57 -14.13
N ALA A 21 -6.98 4.15 -15.40
CA ALA A 21 -7.11 2.73 -15.76
C ALA A 21 -5.98 1.89 -15.15
N ALA A 22 -4.75 2.39 -15.16
CA ALA A 22 -3.63 1.71 -14.52
C ALA A 22 -3.78 1.67 -12.99
N GLU A 23 -4.27 2.73 -12.35
CA GLU A 23 -4.54 2.75 -10.91
C GLU A 23 -5.64 1.74 -10.53
N GLU A 24 -6.69 1.62 -11.33
CA GLU A 24 -7.77 0.64 -11.13
C GLU A 24 -7.25 -0.81 -11.24
N ILE A 25 -6.47 -1.11 -12.28
CA ILE A 25 -5.83 -2.42 -12.47
C ILE A 25 -4.89 -2.74 -11.31
N ASN A 26 -4.07 -1.77 -10.89
CA ASN A 26 -3.15 -1.94 -9.76
C ASN A 26 -3.90 -2.16 -8.44
N GLY A 27 -5.07 -1.52 -8.26
CA GLY A 27 -5.95 -1.71 -7.11
C GLY A 27 -6.51 -3.12 -7.03
N LEU A 28 -7.07 -3.63 -8.13
CA LEU A 28 -7.56 -5.01 -8.20
C LEU A 28 -6.45 -6.03 -7.93
N SER A 29 -5.24 -5.76 -8.43
CA SER A 29 -4.10 -6.61 -8.17
C SER A 29 -3.65 -6.59 -6.70
N LEU A 30 -3.88 -5.50 -5.96
CA LEU A 30 -3.57 -5.44 -4.52
C LEU A 30 -4.48 -6.36 -3.70
N GLU A 31 -5.74 -6.50 -4.08
CA GLU A 31 -6.70 -7.39 -3.39
C GLU A 31 -6.33 -8.87 -3.55
N ASP A 32 -5.71 -9.24 -4.67
CA ASP A 32 -5.18 -10.59 -4.89
C ASP A 32 -3.87 -10.84 -4.11
N MET A 33 -3.01 -9.82 -4.05
CA MET A 33 -1.71 -9.91 -3.39
C MET A 33 -1.77 -9.85 -1.88
N VAL A 34 -2.66 -9.03 -1.31
CA VAL A 34 -2.68 -8.72 0.13
C VAL A 34 -3.95 -9.26 0.74
N GLN A 35 -3.79 -10.16 1.71
CA GLN A 35 -4.90 -10.72 2.47
C GLN A 35 -4.83 -10.24 3.92
N LYS A 36 -5.90 -9.64 4.41
CA LYS A 36 -6.06 -9.26 5.82
C LYS A 36 -6.66 -10.42 6.61
N VAL A 37 -6.01 -10.81 7.70
CA VAL A 37 -6.38 -11.92 8.58
C VAL A 37 -6.44 -11.41 10.01
N TYR A 38 -7.33 -11.98 10.81
CA TYR A 38 -7.45 -11.69 12.24
C TYR A 38 -6.95 -12.90 13.03
N ILE A 39 -5.95 -12.70 13.90
CA ILE A 39 -5.34 -13.75 14.73
C ILE A 39 -5.35 -13.24 16.18
N ASP A 40 -6.03 -13.95 17.08
CA ASP A 40 -6.08 -13.62 18.53
C ASP A 40 -6.28 -12.12 18.85
N GLU A 41 -7.24 -11.48 18.17
CA GLU A 41 -7.59 -10.05 18.27
C GLU A 41 -6.65 -9.05 17.53
N GLU A 42 -5.55 -9.53 16.96
CA GLU A 42 -4.62 -8.74 16.15
C GLU A 42 -4.91 -8.85 14.66
N VAL A 43 -4.54 -7.79 13.92
CA VAL A 43 -4.63 -7.76 12.46
C VAL A 43 -3.28 -8.16 11.87
N CYS A 44 -3.29 -9.21 11.07
CA CYS A 44 -2.15 -9.66 10.28
C CYS A 44 -2.44 -9.46 8.78
N TYR A 45 -1.42 -9.12 8.00
CA TYR A 45 -1.48 -9.05 6.55
C TYR A 45 -0.55 -10.08 5.95
N ILE A 46 -1.08 -10.88 5.03
CA ILE A 46 -0.34 -11.86 4.25
C ILE A 46 -0.12 -11.24 2.87
N VAL A 47 1.13 -10.99 2.50
CA VAL A 47 1.50 -10.44 1.20
C VAL A 47 2.08 -11.56 0.34
N LYS A 48 1.37 -11.90 -0.73
CA LYS A 48 1.79 -12.82 -1.77
C LYS A 48 2.60 -12.05 -2.82
N PRO A 49 3.84 -12.45 -3.11
CA PRO A 49 4.60 -11.85 -4.20
C PRO A 49 4.08 -12.35 -5.56
N PHE A 50 4.25 -11.53 -6.60
CA PHE A 50 3.87 -11.89 -7.97
C PHE A 50 4.72 -13.02 -8.58
N THR A 51 5.95 -13.22 -8.10
CA THR A 51 6.97 -14.02 -8.81
C THR A 51 7.69 -15.05 -7.95
N THR A 52 7.44 -15.13 -6.65
CA THR A 52 8.20 -16.00 -5.71
C THR A 52 7.27 -16.85 -4.84
N GLU A 53 7.78 -17.93 -4.27
CA GLU A 53 6.99 -18.84 -3.40
C GLU A 53 6.95 -18.40 -1.92
N VAL A 54 7.66 -17.33 -1.57
CA VAL A 54 7.77 -16.87 -0.17
C VAL A 54 6.66 -15.88 0.14
N VAL A 55 5.74 -16.30 0.99
CA VAL A 55 4.67 -15.46 1.52
C VAL A 55 5.21 -14.61 2.67
N TYR A 56 4.84 -13.33 2.70
CA TYR A 56 5.28 -12.42 3.75
C TYR A 56 4.16 -12.15 4.75
N ASP A 57 4.43 -12.43 6.02
CA ASP A 57 3.53 -12.14 7.13
C ASP A 57 3.90 -10.82 7.79
N ILE A 58 2.87 -10.03 8.07
CA ILE A 58 2.97 -8.70 8.63
C ILE A 58 2.00 -8.60 9.80
N SER A 59 2.51 -8.47 11.02
CA SER A 59 1.66 -8.23 12.18
C SER A 59 1.50 -6.75 12.43
N THR A 60 0.29 -6.37 12.87
CA THR A 60 -0.03 -5.00 13.26
C THR A 60 -0.71 -4.95 14.62
N GLU A 61 -0.24 -4.06 15.48
CA GLU A 61 -0.80 -3.78 16.80
C GLU A 61 -1.42 -2.37 16.77
N GLN A 62 -2.71 -2.24 17.08
CA GLN A 62 -3.42 -0.94 17.05
C GLN A 62 -3.32 -0.21 15.70
N GLY A 63 -3.21 -0.96 14.61
CA GLY A 63 -3.01 -0.42 13.27
C GLY A 63 -1.58 0.03 12.99
N ILE A 64 -0.62 -0.26 13.87
CA ILE A 64 0.81 0.01 13.66
C ILE A 64 1.50 -1.27 13.24
N MET A 65 2.24 -1.22 12.14
CA MET A 65 3.05 -2.37 11.68
C MET A 65 4.20 -2.64 12.65
N THR A 66 4.22 -3.81 13.29
CA THR A 66 5.19 -4.15 14.34
C THR A 66 6.22 -5.17 13.89
N THR A 67 5.83 -6.10 13.01
CA THR A 67 6.75 -7.11 12.48
C THR A 67 6.50 -7.35 11.00
N CYS A 68 7.56 -7.72 10.28
CA CYS A 68 7.47 -8.33 8.97
C CYS A 68 8.61 -9.33 8.80
N ASN A 69 8.33 -10.48 8.20
CA ASN A 69 9.31 -11.53 7.97
C ASN A 69 10.26 -11.25 6.77
N CYS A 70 10.15 -10.10 6.10
CA CYS A 70 11.02 -9.79 4.97
C CYS A 70 12.42 -9.31 5.40
N ILE A 71 13.42 -9.61 4.57
CA ILE A 71 14.83 -9.27 4.81
C ILE A 71 15.02 -7.75 4.94
N ASP A 72 14.33 -6.95 4.12
CA ASP A 72 14.41 -5.49 4.16
C ASP A 72 13.97 -4.92 5.52
N PHE A 73 12.94 -5.50 6.13
CA PHE A 73 12.49 -5.10 7.46
C PHE A 73 13.53 -5.45 8.53
N GLN A 74 14.13 -6.64 8.45
CA GLN A 74 15.15 -7.09 9.38
C GLN A 74 16.42 -6.22 9.33
N LEU A 75 16.85 -5.83 8.14
CA LEU A 75 18.11 -5.10 7.94
C LEU A 75 17.97 -3.59 8.18
N ASN A 76 16.93 -2.96 7.65
CA ASN A 76 16.88 -1.51 7.55
C ASN A 76 15.79 -0.87 8.42
N ARG A 77 14.74 -1.59 8.85
CA ARG A 77 13.58 -1.06 9.59
C ARG A 77 12.98 0.24 9.03
N HIS A 78 13.27 0.59 7.78
CA HIS A 78 12.89 1.83 7.12
C HIS A 78 12.18 1.52 5.80
N ASP A 79 11.19 2.35 5.47
CA ASP A 79 10.27 2.28 4.32
C ASP A 79 10.60 1.21 3.27
N TYR A 80 9.91 0.07 3.38
CA TYR A 80 10.12 -1.08 2.49
C TYR A 80 8.83 -1.45 1.77
N LYS A 81 8.96 -2.18 0.67
CA LYS A 81 7.89 -2.42 -0.32
C LYS A 81 6.57 -2.91 0.30
N HIS A 82 6.63 -3.82 1.27
CA HIS A 82 5.42 -4.40 1.87
C HIS A 82 4.63 -3.39 2.71
N MET A 83 5.32 -2.46 3.37
CA MET A 83 4.67 -1.37 4.10
C MET A 83 3.84 -0.50 3.17
N HIS A 84 4.39 -0.11 2.02
CA HIS A 84 3.66 0.67 1.03
C HIS A 84 2.46 -0.10 0.44
N LEU A 85 2.61 -1.41 0.22
CA LEU A 85 1.52 -2.27 -0.26
C LEU A 85 0.38 -2.36 0.75
N VAL A 86 0.68 -2.64 2.03
CA VAL A 86 -0.34 -2.71 3.09
C VAL A 86 -1.03 -1.36 3.28
N TYR A 87 -0.32 -0.24 3.23
CA TYR A 87 -0.96 1.09 3.32
C TYR A 87 -1.85 1.44 2.11
N ARG A 88 -1.54 0.91 0.92
CA ARG A 88 -2.40 1.07 -0.26
C ARG A 88 -3.64 0.18 -0.16
N PHE A 89 -3.53 -0.99 0.45
CA PHE A 89 -4.62 -1.93 0.69
C PHE A 89 -5.54 -1.47 1.83
N ASP A 90 -4.98 -1.11 2.99
CA ASP A 90 -5.69 -0.63 4.17
C ASP A 90 -5.10 0.69 4.67
N LYS A 91 -5.83 1.78 4.41
CA LYS A 91 -5.46 3.15 4.80
C LYS A 91 -5.49 3.40 6.31
N SER A 92 -6.09 2.49 7.09
CA SER A 92 -6.08 2.56 8.55
C SER A 92 -4.76 2.08 9.16
N CYS A 93 -3.96 1.31 8.40
CA CYS A 93 -2.65 0.89 8.83
C CYS A 93 -1.65 2.05 8.76
N VAL A 94 -0.99 2.37 9.87
CA VAL A 94 -0.01 3.45 10.02
C VAL A 94 1.35 2.84 10.36
N PHE A 95 2.43 3.56 10.05
CA PHE A 95 3.79 3.09 10.31
C PHE A 95 4.57 4.07 11.18
N TYR A 96 5.47 3.53 12.00
CA TYR A 96 6.43 4.27 12.79
C TYR A 96 7.84 4.10 12.21
N SER A 97 8.36 5.13 11.54
CA SER A 97 9.81 5.28 11.33
C SER A 97 10.39 6.16 12.43
N GLN A 98 11.35 5.65 13.21
CA GLN A 98 12.19 6.47 14.11
C GLN A 98 11.41 7.47 14.99
N GLY A 99 10.38 7.02 15.72
CA GLY A 99 9.66 7.87 16.69
C GLY A 99 8.76 8.94 16.08
N ARG A 100 8.50 8.92 14.77
CA ARG A 100 7.48 9.74 14.13
C ARG A 100 6.43 8.87 13.46
N LEU A 101 5.16 9.17 13.78
CA LEU A 101 3.99 8.71 13.04
C LEU A 101 4.01 9.40 11.67
N SER A 102 4.36 8.64 10.64
CA SER A 102 4.33 9.12 9.27
C SER A 102 3.12 8.48 8.57
N ARG A 103 2.18 9.30 8.08
CA ARG A 103 1.27 8.88 7.02
C ARG A 103 2.01 9.12 5.70
N LEU A 104 2.17 8.07 4.89
CA LEU A 104 2.62 8.19 3.50
C LEU A 104 1.61 8.98 2.66
#